data_AF-I4EXN6-F1
#
_entry.id   AF-I4EXN6-F1
#
_cell.length_a   1.000
_cell.length_b   1.000
_cell.length_c   1.000
_cell.angle_alpha   90.00
_cell.angle_beta   90.00
_cell.angle_gamma   90.00
#
_symmetry.space_group_name_H-M   'P 1'
#
loop_
_entity.id
_entity.type
_entity.pdbx_description
1 polymer ?
#
loop_
_entity_poly.entity_id
_entity_poly.type
_entity_poly.pdbx_seq_one_letter_code
_entity_poly.pdbx_strand_id
1 'polypeptide(L)' 'MHGCPHGWLIDVSDACPDSPPAPAVGRDPALGGLGLHLVARLAAAVGWAADGGRKHVWAAVLPAV' A
#
# COMPACT_ATOMS: atom_id res chain seq x y z
N MET A 1 -20.97 -8.32 10.59
CA MET A 1 -19.59 -7.87 10.35
C MET A 1 -18.90 -7.77 11.70
N HIS A 2 -18.30 -8.87 12.15
CA HIS A 2 -17.48 -8.87 13.37
C HIS A 2 -16.09 -8.40 12.97
N GLY A 3 -15.63 -7.27 13.53
CA GLY A 3 -14.30 -6.74 13.25
C GLY A 3 -13.24 -7.77 13.60
N CYS A 4 -12.30 -8.02 12.69
CA CYS A 4 -11.19 -8.93 12.93
C CYS A 4 -10.28 -8.31 14.01
N PRO A 5 -10.00 -8.99 15.13
CA PRO A 5 -9.46 -8.33 16.32
C PRO A 5 -7.95 -8.01 16.31
N HIS A 6 -7.16 -8.21 15.25
CA HIS A 6 -5.70 -8.07 15.37
C HIS A 6 -5.01 -7.54 14.09
N GLY A 7 -5.30 -6.31 13.64
CA GLY A 7 -4.52 -5.67 12.58
C GLY A 7 -5.20 -4.47 11.93
N TRP A 8 -4.43 -3.77 11.08
CA TRP A 8 -4.87 -2.61 10.31
C TRP A 8 -4.87 -2.93 8.81
N LEU A 9 -5.94 -2.57 8.12
CA LEU A 9 -5.94 -2.45 6.66
C LEU A 9 -5.79 -0.97 6.31
N ILE A 10 -4.71 -0.64 5.60
CA ILE A 10 -4.49 0.71 5.09
C ILE A 10 -4.84 0.67 3.60
N ASP A 11 -5.80 1.49 3.17
CA ASP A 11 -6.12 1.73 1.75
C ASP A 11 -5.71 3.16 1.37
N VAL A 12 -4.98 3.28 0.27
CA VAL A 12 -4.55 4.56 -0.29
C VAL A 12 -4.99 4.61 -1.74
N SER A 13 -5.66 5.70 -2.13
CA SER A 13 -6.11 5.89 -3.50
C SER A 13 -5.62 7.16 -4.16
N ASP A 14 -5.42 7.09 -5.47
CA ASP A 14 -5.17 8.24 -6.35
C ASP A 14 -6.05 8.17 -7.61
N ALA A 15 -6.06 9.25 -8.39
CA ALA A 15 -6.83 9.36 -9.64
C ALA A 15 -6.04 8.88 -10.88
N CYS A 16 -5.10 7.95 -10.70
CA CYS A 16 -4.28 7.39 -11.77
C CYS A 16 -4.43 5.85 -11.82
N PRO A 17 -5.61 5.35 -12.27
CA PRO A 17 -5.95 3.93 -12.28
C PRO A 17 -5.06 3.10 -13.22
N ASP A 18 -4.58 3.72 -14.31
CA ASP A 18 -3.81 3.04 -15.35
C ASP A 18 -2.31 2.91 -15.03
N SER A 19 -1.87 3.52 -13.93
CA SER A 19 -0.47 3.48 -13.51
C SER A 19 -0.30 2.56 -12.30
N PRO A 20 0.20 1.32 -12.48
CA PRO A 20 0.39 0.40 -11.38
C PRO A 20 1.37 0.97 -10.34
N PRO A 21 1.23 0.58 -9.06
CA PRO A 21 2.17 1.01 -8.03
C PRO A 21 3.59 0.52 -8.38
N ALA A 22 4.54 1.44 -8.48
CA ALA A 22 5.91 1.15 -8.83
C ALA A 22 6.87 1.69 -7.75
N PRO A 23 7.78 0.86 -7.18
CA PRO A 23 8.80 1.34 -6.27
C PRO A 23 9.65 2.42 -6.94
N ALA A 24 10.07 3.44 -6.18
CA ALA A 24 10.91 4.52 -6.67
C ALA A 24 12.38 4.07 -6.77
N VAL A 25 12.67 3.08 -7.62
CA VAL A 25 14.01 2.51 -7.79
C VAL A 25 14.97 3.57 -8.33
N GLY A 26 16.12 3.73 -7.67
CA GLY A 26 17.17 4.67 -8.10
C GLY A 26 16.86 6.15 -7.84
N ARG A 27 15.72 6.47 -7.22
CA ARG A 27 15.41 7.83 -6.76
C ARG A 27 16.17 8.12 -5.47
N ASP A 28 16.73 9.32 -5.35
CA ASP A 28 17.26 9.81 -4.07
C ASP A 28 16.16 9.75 -3.00
N PRO A 29 16.37 9.01 -1.89
CA PRO A 29 15.42 8.92 -0.78
C PRO A 29 14.99 10.28 -0.21
N ALA A 30 15.86 11.30 -0.28
CA ALA A 30 15.54 12.66 0.18
C ALA A 30 14.40 13.31 -0.62
N LEU A 31 14.14 12.83 -1.84
CA LEU A 31 13.07 13.30 -2.72
C LEU A 31 11.77 12.50 -2.56
N GLY A 32 11.67 11.65 -1.53
CA GLY A 32 10.52 10.79 -1.25
C GLY A 32 10.49 9.49 -2.06
N GLY A 33 9.37 8.76 -1.98
CA GLY A 33 9.17 7.48 -2.69
C GLY A 33 9.42 6.21 -1.87
N LEU A 34 9.69 6.35 -0.57
CA LEU A 34 9.97 5.22 0.33
C LEU A 34 8.73 4.41 0.74
N GLY A 35 7.52 4.92 0.49
CA GLY A 35 6.28 4.31 0.97
C GLY A 35 6.11 2.84 0.56
N LEU A 36 6.32 2.52 -0.72
CA LEU A 36 6.21 1.14 -1.21
C LEU A 36 7.30 0.21 -0.65
N HIS A 37 8.49 0.73 -0.36
CA HIS A 37 9.56 -0.05 0.28
C HIS A 37 9.22 -0.37 1.74
N LEU A 38 8.63 0.58 2.46
CA LEU A 38 8.16 0.37 3.83
C LEU A 38 7.00 -0.64 3.86
N VAL A 39 6.03 -0.48 2.96
CA VAL A 39 4.89 -1.41 2.81
C VAL A 39 5.37 -2.83 2.51
N ALA A 40 6.29 -3.01 1.56
CA ALA A 40 6.86 -4.31 1.24
C ALA A 40 7.57 -4.99 2.43
N ARG A 41 8.06 -4.21 3.40
CA ARG A 41 8.78 -4.71 4.56
C ARG A 41 7.89 -4.97 5.79
N LEU A 42 6.84 -4.17 5.96
CA LEU A 42 6.03 -4.15 7.19
C LEU A 42 4.68 -4.86 7.04
N ALA A 43 4.16 -4.97 5.81
CA ALA A 43 2.85 -5.55 5.58
C ALA A 43 2.93 -7.08 5.49
N ALA A 44 1.93 -7.75 6.08
CA ALA A 44 1.72 -9.18 5.92
C ALA A 44 1.14 -9.55 4.55
N ALA A 45 0.37 -8.63 3.96
CA ALA A 45 -0.18 -8.78 2.62
C ALA A 45 -0.34 -7.40 1.98
N VAL A 46 -0.18 -7.35 0.65
CA VAL A 46 -0.32 -6.13 -0.14
C VAL A 46 -1.04 -6.46 -1.45
N GLY A 47 -1.71 -5.48 -2.01
CA GLY A 47 -2.26 -5.59 -3.36
C GLY A 47 -2.75 -4.25 -3.88
N TRP A 48 -3.21 -4.27 -5.12
CA TRP A 48 -3.77 -3.10 -5.76
C TRP A 48 -4.87 -3.48 -6.75
N ALA A 49 -5.77 -2.54 -7.00
CA ALA A 49 -6.83 -2.68 -7.98
C ALA A 49 -7.19 -1.31 -8.57
N ALA A 50 -7.67 -1.30 -9.80
CA ALA A 50 -8.40 -0.16 -10.35
C ALA A 50 -9.89 -0.38 -10.11
N ASP A 51 -10.54 0.53 -9.39
CA ASP A 51 -11.98 0.50 -9.13
C ASP A 51 -12.54 1.92 -9.18
N GLY A 52 -13.72 2.10 -9.79
CA GLY A 52 -14.39 3.40 -9.89
C GLY A 52 -13.54 4.53 -10.51
N GLY A 53 -12.62 4.21 -11.43
CA GLY A 53 -11.70 5.19 -12.02
C GLY A 53 -10.57 5.66 -11.10
N ARG A 54 -10.36 4.98 -9.97
CA ARG A 54 -9.29 5.23 -9.01
C ARG A 54 -8.42 4.01 -8.88
N LYS A 55 -7.15 4.25 -8.58
CA LYS A 55 -6.26 3.19 -8.12
C LYS A 55 -6.40 3.06 -6.62
N HIS A 56 -6.55 1.85 -6.13
CA HIS A 56 -6.49 1.49 -4.72
C HIS A 56 -5.26 0.63 -4.46
N VAL A 57 -4.46 1.00 -3.47
CA VAL A 57 -3.31 0.23 -2.99
C VAL A 57 -3.55 -0.05 -1.53
N TRP A 58 -3.58 -1.33 -1.18
CA TRP A 58 -3.87 -1.75 0.18
C TRP A 58 -2.72 -2.54 0.80
N ALA A 59 -2.60 -2.42 2.12
CA ALA A 59 -1.65 -3.14 2.94
C ALA A 59 -2.29 -3.63 4.23
N ALA A 60 -2.09 -4.92 4.55
CA ALA A 60 -2.49 -5.52 5.82
C ALA A 60 -1.31 -5.50 6.79
N VAL A 61 -1.46 -4.83 7.93
CA VAL A 61 -0.46 -4.75 8.99
C VAL A 61 -0.98 -5.52 10.19
N LEU A 62 -0.25 -6.55 10.60
CA LEU A 62 -0.60 -7.38 11.75
C LEU A 62 0.24 -6.97 12.97
N PRO A 63 -0.28 -7.11 14.19
CA PRO A 63 0.50 -6.97 15.41
C PRO A 63 1.72 -7.88 15.39
N ALA A 64 2.81 -7.42 16.00
CA ALA A 64 3.93 -8.30 16.31
C ALA A 64 3.44 -9.40 17.26
N VAL A 65 3.83 -10.64 16.96
CA VAL A 65 3.58 -11.81 17.80
C VAL A 65 4.40 -11.80 19.08
#